data_AF-A0A3D1M7S3-F1
#
_entry.id   AF-A0A3D1M7S3-F1
#
_cell.length_a   1.000
_cell.length_b   1.000
_cell.length_c   1.000
_cell.angle_alpha   90.00
_cell.angle_beta   90.00
_cell.angle_gamma   90.00
#
_symmetry.space_group_name_H-M   'P 1'
#
loop_
_entity.id
_entity.type
_entity.pdbx_description
1 polymer ?
#
loop_
_entity_poly.entity_id
_entity_poly.type
_entity_poly.pdbx_seq_one_letter_code
_entity_poly.pdbx_strand_id
1 'polypeptide(L)'
;MSKKIREKKSTLFSLLFIAVVILLTLWSLSRAEDPDKLIKDIQNASPVFLVLAVLCVLAFICLQGVVIWLQCRSLKLQESLWRCVLVAFHGYFYCSITPMQSGGPPIQIYDLKKEGIHISVGTLIILMETFLFKVV
;
A
#
# COMPACT_ATOMS: atom_id res chain seq x y z
N MET A 1 -7.28 -32.65 4.92
CA MET A 1 -5.97 -31.96 4.73
C MET A 1 -5.76 -31.70 3.25
N SER A 2 -6.11 -30.49 2.78
CA SER A 2 -6.14 -30.18 1.33
C SER A 2 -4.80 -29.61 0.84
N LYS A 3 -4.18 -30.40 -0.04
CA LYS A 3 -3.21 -30.14 -1.12
C LYS A 3 -2.29 -28.91 -1.07
N LYS A 4 -1.00 -29.26 -1.00
CA LYS A 4 0.25 -28.51 -1.24
C LYS A 4 0.35 -27.91 -2.67
N ILE A 5 0.68 -26.62 -2.72
CA ILE A 5 1.65 -25.93 -3.60
C ILE A 5 1.57 -26.18 -5.11
N ARG A 6 1.01 -25.22 -5.86
CA ARG A 6 1.25 -25.06 -7.31
C ARG A 6 1.11 -23.59 -7.75
N GLU A 7 2.06 -22.73 -7.40
CA GLU A 7 2.08 -21.30 -7.83
C GLU A 7 3.51 -20.78 -8.17
N LYS A 8 4.51 -21.64 -8.39
CA LYS A 8 5.92 -21.16 -8.53
C LYS A 8 6.24 -20.42 -9.84
N LYS A 9 5.45 -20.63 -10.92
CA LYS A 9 5.70 -20.01 -12.24
C LYS A 9 5.13 -18.59 -12.36
N SER A 10 4.00 -18.31 -11.70
CA SER A 10 3.33 -16.99 -11.71
C SER A 10 4.16 -15.94 -10.95
N THR A 11 4.62 -16.27 -9.75
CA THR A 11 5.44 -15.36 -8.92
C THR A 11 6.79 -15.03 -9.58
N LEU A 12 7.42 -15.99 -10.26
CA LEU A 12 8.69 -15.76 -10.95
C LEU A 12 8.53 -14.79 -12.12
N PHE A 13 7.43 -14.88 -12.87
CA PHE A 13 7.11 -13.95 -13.95
C PHE A 13 6.81 -12.55 -13.42
N SER A 14 6.02 -12.42 -12.36
CA SER A 14 5.77 -11.13 -11.70
C SER A 14 7.06 -10.51 -11.15
N LEU A 15 7.94 -11.31 -10.55
CA LEU A 15 9.23 -10.84 -10.04
C LEU A 15 10.15 -10.39 -11.18
N LEU A 16 10.20 -11.15 -12.27
CA LEU A 16 10.96 -10.79 -13.47
C LEU A 16 10.42 -9.48 -14.09
N PHE A 17 9.10 -9.33 -14.16
CA PHE A 17 8.45 -8.12 -14.66
C PHE A 17 8.78 -6.91 -13.78
N ILE A 18 8.68 -7.04 -12.45
CA ILE A 18 9.09 -5.98 -11.51
C ILE A 18 10.57 -5.63 -11.69
N ALA A 19 11.45 -6.63 -11.81
CA ALA A 19 12.89 -6.41 -12.01
C ALA A 19 13.16 -5.66 -13.33
N VAL A 20 12.50 -6.04 -14.42
CA VAL A 20 12.63 -5.36 -15.71
C VAL A 20 12.13 -3.92 -15.62
N VAL A 21 10.99 -3.68 -14.99
CA VAL A 21 10.46 -2.31 -14.79
C VAL A 21 11.43 -1.47 -13.97
N ILE A 22 11.95 -1.98 -12.85
CA ILE A 22 12.94 -1.27 -12.03
C ILE A 22 14.19 -0.94 -12.84
N LEU A 23 14.73 -1.90 -13.60
CA LEU A 23 15.92 -1.70 -14.43
C LEU A 23 15.67 -0.65 -15.53
N LEU A 24 14.51 -0.68 -16.18
CA LEU A 24 14.12 0.32 -17.19
C LEU A 24 13.93 1.71 -16.56
N THR A 25 13.35 1.79 -15.37
CA THR A 25 13.19 3.06 -14.64
C THR A 25 14.54 3.63 -14.24
N LEU A 26 15.45 2.82 -13.70
CA LEU A 26 16.80 3.24 -13.35
C LEU A 26 17.59 3.68 -14.59
N TRP A 27 17.46 2.93 -15.69
CA TRP A 27 18.08 3.27 -16.97
C TRP A 27 17.56 4.59 -17.54
N SER A 28 16.24 4.80 -17.52
CA SER A 28 15.59 6.05 -17.91
C SER A 28 16.05 7.22 -17.03
N LEU A 29 16.09 7.02 -15.72
CA LEU A 29 16.50 8.04 -14.75
C LEU A 29 17.97 8.45 -14.96
N SER A 30 18.86 7.49 -15.15
CA SER A 30 20.28 7.76 -15.44
C SER A 30 20.54 8.46 -16.78
N ARG A 31 19.54 8.51 -17.67
CA ARG A 31 19.63 9.18 -18.98
C ARG A 31 18.88 10.52 -19.01
N ALA A 32 17.93 10.72 -18.10
CA ALA A 32 17.08 11.92 -18.02
C ALA A 32 17.65 12.99 -17.08
N GLU A 33 18.35 12.60 -16.02
CA GLU A 33 18.91 13.48 -14.99
C GLU A 33 20.37 13.09 -14.72
N ASP A 34 21.28 14.06 -14.58
CA ASP A 34 22.64 13.78 -14.08
C ASP A 34 22.49 13.22 -12.66
N PRO A 35 22.83 11.95 -12.38
CA PRO A 35 22.65 11.35 -11.05
C PRO A 35 23.39 12.13 -9.96
N ASP A 36 24.48 12.81 -10.33
CA ASP A 36 25.26 13.69 -9.45
C ASP A 36 24.51 14.96 -9.04
N LYS A 37 23.59 15.48 -9.87
CA LYS A 37 22.75 16.63 -9.51
C LYS A 37 21.66 16.21 -8.54
N LEU A 38 21.02 15.07 -8.80
CA LEU A 38 19.97 14.49 -7.95
C LEU A 38 20.47 14.24 -6.51
N ILE A 39 21.68 13.70 -6.37
CA ILE A 39 22.32 13.48 -5.05
C ILE A 39 22.66 14.80 -4.36
N LYS A 40 23.17 15.80 -5.10
CA LYS A 40 23.46 17.13 -4.55
C LYS A 40 22.19 17.85 -4.09
N ASP A 41 21.09 17.72 -4.81
CA ASP A 41 19.82 18.34 -4.44
C ASP A 41 19.22 17.69 -3.19
N ILE A 42 19.34 16.37 -3.03
CA ILE A 42 18.95 15.68 -1.79
C ILE A 42 19.84 16.09 -0.61
N GLN A 43 21.15 16.29 -0.84
CA GLN A 43 22.08 16.74 0.21
C GLN A 43 21.88 18.20 0.61
N ASN A 44 21.49 19.05 -0.33
CA ASN A 44 21.17 20.45 -0.09
C ASN A 44 19.76 20.64 0.49
N ALA A 45 18.88 19.64 0.34
CA ALA A 45 17.56 19.67 0.93
C ALA A 45 17.67 19.68 2.46
N SER A 46 16.89 20.55 3.10
CA SER A 46 16.93 20.63 4.56
C SER A 46 16.44 19.31 5.17
N PRO A 47 17.17 18.71 6.11
CA PRO A 47 16.77 17.45 6.74
C PRO A 47 15.47 17.58 7.53
N VAL A 48 15.13 18.79 7.99
CA VAL A 48 13.88 19.08 8.72
C VAL A 48 12.66 18.82 7.84
N PHE A 49 12.66 19.31 6.59
CA PHE A 49 11.55 19.06 5.66
C PHE A 49 11.43 17.59 5.27
N LEU A 50 12.55 16.85 5.17
CA LEU A 50 12.52 15.40 4.92
C LEU A 50 11.85 14.64 6.06
N VAL A 51 12.22 14.96 7.31
CA VAL A 51 11.59 14.34 8.49
C VAL A 51 10.11 14.70 8.57
N LEU A 52 9.75 15.96 8.31
CA LEU A 52 8.35 16.38 8.30
C LEU A 52 7.54 15.66 7.22
N ALA A 53 8.10 15.46 6.03
CA ALA A 53 7.46 14.69 4.97
C ALA A 53 7.17 13.25 5.39
N VAL A 54 8.13 12.58 6.03
CA VAL A 54 7.94 11.22 6.56
C VAL A 54 6.84 11.18 7.62
N LEU A 55 6.82 12.16 8.55
CA LEU A 55 5.77 12.26 9.56
C LEU A 55 4.40 12.47 8.95
N CYS A 56 4.29 13.31 7.91
CA CYS A 56 3.03 13.51 7.19
C CYS A 56 2.54 12.23 6.53
N VAL A 57 3.42 11.43 5.93
CA VAL A 57 3.05 10.13 5.32
C VAL A 57 2.57 9.15 6.39
N LEU A 58 3.26 9.06 7.53
CA LEU A 58 2.83 8.20 8.64
C LEU A 58 1.47 8.61 9.19
N ALA A 59 1.24 9.92 9.37
CA ALA A 59 -0.04 10.46 9.79
C ALA A 59 -1.16 10.14 8.78
N PHE A 60 -0.87 10.27 7.49
CA PHE A 60 -1.80 9.92 6.42
C PHE A 60 -2.22 8.45 6.49
N ILE A 61 -1.27 7.51 6.63
CA ILE A 61 -1.57 6.08 6.75
C ILE A 61 -2.39 5.78 8.01
N CYS A 62 -2.06 6.45 9.13
CA CYS A 62 -2.83 6.29 10.37
C CYS A 62 -4.28 6.76 10.21
N LEU A 63 -4.50 7.92 9.57
CA LEU A 63 -5.83 8.44 9.27
C LEU A 63 -6.64 7.48 8.40
N GLN A 64 -5.99 6.87 7.41
CA GLN A 64 -6.61 5.84 6.58
C GLN A 64 -7.08 4.64 7.42
N GLY A 65 -6.28 4.19 8.38
CA GLY A 65 -6.68 3.19 9.37
C GLY A 65 -7.87 3.61 10.24
N VAL A 66 -7.95 4.88 10.62
CA VAL A 66 -9.11 5.43 11.36
C VAL A 66 -10.39 5.37 10.52
N VAL A 67 -10.31 5.66 9.22
CA VAL A 67 -11.47 5.56 8.31
C VAL A 67 -12.00 4.13 8.26
N ILE A 68 -11.11 3.15 8.08
CA ILE A 68 -11.49 1.71 8.09
C ILE A 68 -12.13 1.34 9.44
N TRP A 69 -11.57 1.82 10.55
CA TRP A 69 -12.11 1.57 11.88
C TRP A 69 -13.52 2.16 12.07
N LEU A 70 -13.76 3.38 11.60
CA LEU A 70 -15.08 4.02 11.64
C LEU A 70 -16.11 3.26 10.79
N GLN A 71 -15.70 2.74 9.63
CA GLN A 71 -16.55 1.91 8.77
C GLN A 71 -16.89 0.58 9.45
N CYS A 72 -15.91 -0.08 10.07
CA CYS A 72 -16.13 -1.30 10.85
C CYS A 72 -17.15 -1.05 11.99
N ARG A 73 -17.01 0.07 12.70
CA ARG A 73 -17.90 0.43 13.80
C ARG A 73 -19.33 0.75 13.35
N SER A 74 -19.47 1.40 12.18
CA SER A 74 -20.77 1.66 11.54
C SER A 74 -21.51 0.37 11.19
N LEU A 75 -20.76 -0.71 10.91
CA LEU A 75 -21.29 -2.04 10.61
C LEU A 75 -21.43 -2.93 11.85
N LYS A 76 -21.30 -2.36 13.06
CA LYS A 76 -21.35 -3.06 14.36
C LYS A 76 -20.26 -4.14 14.52
N LEU A 77 -19.16 -4.04 13.79
CA LEU A 77 -17.98 -4.89 13.97
C LEU A 77 -17.10 -4.30 15.08
N GLN A 78 -16.65 -5.14 16.00
CA GLN A 78 -15.76 -4.74 17.08
C GLN A 78 -14.30 -5.02 16.73
N GLU A 79 -13.72 -4.15 15.91
CA GLU A 79 -12.30 -4.18 15.58
C GLU A 79 -11.49 -3.15 16.38
N SER A 80 -10.25 -3.51 16.69
CA SER A 80 -9.31 -2.59 17.34
C SER A 80 -8.72 -1.60 16.34
N LEU A 81 -8.61 -0.33 16.73
CA LEU A 81 -8.02 0.74 15.90
C LEU A 81 -6.63 0.37 15.39
N TRP A 82 -5.77 -0.18 16.25
CA TRP A 82 -4.41 -0.59 15.89
C TRP A 82 -4.37 -1.62 14.76
N ARG A 83 -5.32 -2.56 14.73
CA ARG A 83 -5.44 -3.53 13.64
C ARG A 83 -5.85 -2.85 12.34
N CYS A 84 -6.82 -1.95 12.37
CA CYS A 84 -7.22 -1.18 11.18
C CYS A 84 -6.06 -0.33 10.63
N VAL A 85 -5.24 0.25 11.52
CA VAL A 85 -4.00 0.95 11.12
C VAL A 85 -3.01 -0.01 10.46
N LEU A 86 -2.81 -1.23 10.99
CA LEU A 86 -1.96 -2.24 10.36
C LEU A 86 -2.49 -2.65 8.97
N VAL A 87 -3.80 -2.83 8.82
CA VAL A 87 -4.46 -3.10 7.53
C VAL A 87 -4.18 -1.96 6.54
N ALA A 88 -4.28 -0.70 6.97
CA ALA A 88 -3.95 0.45 6.13
C ALA A 88 -2.46 0.48 5.75
N PHE A 89 -1.55 0.16 6.68
CA PHE A 89 -0.11 0.05 6.39
C PHE A 89 0.19 -1.03 5.34
N HIS A 90 -0.40 -2.22 5.47
CA HIS A 90 -0.27 -3.27 4.45
C HIS A 90 -0.83 -2.78 3.11
N GLY A 91 -2.03 -2.19 3.11
CA GLY A 91 -2.64 -1.61 1.91
C GLY A 91 -1.73 -0.61 1.19
N TYR A 92 -1.18 0.36 1.92
CA TYR A 92 -0.26 1.36 1.39
C TYR A 92 1.01 0.72 0.83
N PHE A 93 1.63 -0.20 1.58
CA PHE A 93 2.83 -0.92 1.14
C PHE A 93 2.60 -1.68 -0.18
N TYR A 94 1.51 -2.45 -0.26
CA TYR A 94 1.19 -3.20 -1.48
C TYR A 94 0.80 -2.30 -2.64
N CYS A 95 0.19 -1.13 -2.38
CA CYS A 95 0.00 -0.09 -3.40
C CYS A 95 1.34 0.44 -3.94
N SER A 96 2.34 0.65 -3.09
CA SER A 96 3.64 1.20 -3.49
C SER A 96 4.49 0.25 -4.33
N ILE A 97 4.35 -1.07 -4.12
CA ILE A 97 5.15 -2.08 -4.85
C ILE A 97 4.46 -2.64 -6.09
N THR A 98 3.16 -2.36 -6.28
CA THR A 98 2.39 -2.89 -7.42
C THR A 98 2.07 -1.80 -8.45
N PRO A 99 2.07 -2.14 -9.76
CA PRO A 99 1.67 -1.20 -10.78
C PRO A 99 0.21 -0.77 -10.58
N MET A 100 -0.06 0.50 -10.87
CA MET A 100 -1.39 1.11 -10.79
C MET A 100 -2.03 1.09 -9.39
N GLN A 101 -1.24 0.87 -8.32
CA GLN A 101 -1.74 0.77 -6.95
C GLN A 101 -2.80 -0.35 -6.77
N SER A 102 -2.71 -1.40 -7.58
CA SER A 102 -3.73 -2.46 -7.64
C SER A 102 -3.65 -3.44 -6.48
N GLY A 103 -2.50 -3.55 -5.80
CA GLY A 103 -2.25 -4.52 -4.74
C GLY A 103 -2.84 -4.18 -3.37
N GLY A 104 -3.15 -2.91 -3.09
CA GLY A 104 -3.66 -2.48 -1.77
C GLY A 104 -5.05 -3.02 -1.45
N PRO A 105 -6.07 -2.80 -2.29
CA PRO A 105 -7.42 -3.26 -1.99
C PRO A 105 -7.53 -4.78 -1.75
N PRO A 106 -6.88 -5.65 -2.57
CA PRO A 106 -6.89 -7.09 -2.33
C PRO A 106 -6.26 -7.51 -0.99
N ILE A 107 -5.13 -6.90 -0.58
CA ILE A 107 -4.48 -7.27 0.68
C ILE A 107 -5.31 -6.82 1.88
N GLN A 108 -5.93 -5.64 1.81
CA GLN A 108 -6.77 -5.14 2.90
C GLN A 108 -7.98 -6.05 3.11
N ILE A 109 -8.63 -6.51 2.04
CA ILE A 109 -9.74 -7.49 2.12
C ILE A 109 -9.24 -8.82 2.71
N TYR A 110 -8.05 -9.26 2.32
CA TYR A 110 -7.45 -10.47 2.86
C TYR A 110 -7.16 -10.37 4.36
N ASP A 111 -6.61 -9.25 4.83
CA ASP A 111 -6.34 -9.02 6.24
C ASP A 111 -7.62 -8.95 7.06
N LEU A 112 -8.64 -8.22 6.59
CA LEU A 112 -9.96 -8.18 7.26
C LEU A 112 -10.60 -9.57 7.34
N LYS A 113 -10.48 -10.39 6.29
CA LYS A 113 -10.95 -11.78 6.32
C LYS A 113 -10.21 -12.62 7.36
N LYS A 114 -8.89 -12.42 7.51
CA LYS A 114 -8.07 -13.13 8.49
C LYS A 114 -8.48 -12.81 9.93
N GLU A 115 -8.99 -11.61 10.16
CA GLU A 115 -9.55 -11.16 11.44
C GLU A 115 -10.99 -11.67 11.69
N GLY A 116 -11.57 -12.43 10.76
CA GLY A 116 -12.90 -13.03 10.93
C GLY A 116 -14.05 -12.20 10.37
N ILE A 117 -13.77 -11.07 9.72
CA ILE A 117 -14.78 -10.29 9.00
C ILE A 117 -15.20 -11.06 7.74
N HIS A 118 -16.51 -11.16 7.52
CA HIS A 118 -17.04 -11.82 6.33
C HIS A 118 -16.52 -11.11 5.06
N ILE A 119 -16.07 -11.88 4.06
CA ILE A 119 -15.42 -11.34 2.86
C ILE A 119 -16.28 -10.29 2.15
N SER A 120 -17.60 -10.49 2.06
CA SER A 120 -18.51 -9.50 1.46
C SER A 120 -18.52 -8.17 2.20
N VAL A 121 -18.38 -8.20 3.52
CA VAL A 121 -18.35 -6.99 4.36
C VAL A 121 -17.00 -6.31 4.24
N GLY A 122 -15.90 -7.07 4.27
CA GLY A 122 -14.56 -6.55 4.04
C GLY A 122 -14.44 -5.87 2.67
N THR A 123 -14.93 -6.50 1.60
CA THR A 123 -14.97 -5.91 0.26
C THR A 123 -15.77 -4.61 0.23
N LEU A 124 -16.92 -4.53 0.92
CA LEU A 124 -17.72 -3.31 0.98
C LEU A 124 -16.98 -2.16 1.67
N ILE A 125 -16.31 -2.44 2.79
CA ILE A 125 -15.51 -1.45 3.55
C ILE A 125 -14.43 -0.85 2.64
N ILE A 126 -13.63 -1.71 2.00
CA ILE A 126 -12.53 -1.30 1.13
C ILE A 126 -13.02 -0.62 -0.16
N LEU A 127 -14.16 -1.05 -0.70
CA LEU A 127 -14.77 -0.38 -1.85
C LEU A 127 -15.26 1.03 -1.48
N MET A 128 -15.89 1.20 -0.32
CA MET A 128 -16.27 2.53 0.17
C MET A 128 -15.05 3.41 0.44
N GLU A 129 -14.00 2.87 1.05
CA GLU A 129 -12.75 3.60 1.29
C GLU A 129 -12.14 4.11 -0.03
N THR A 130 -11.97 3.21 -1.00
CA THR A 130 -11.39 3.55 -2.31
C THR A 130 -12.26 4.50 -3.13
N PHE A 131 -13.60 4.38 -3.03
CA PHE A 131 -14.52 5.32 -3.65
C PHE A 131 -14.40 6.72 -3.03
N LEU A 132 -14.47 6.83 -1.70
CA LEU A 132 -14.35 8.11 -1.00
C LEU A 132 -13.03 8.83 -1.31
N PHE A 133 -11.94 8.07 -1.47
CA PHE A 133 -10.62 8.62 -1.76
C PHE A 133 -10.45 9.07 -3.23
N LYS A 134 -11.13 8.43 -4.17
CA LYS A 134 -10.97 8.71 -5.62
C LYS A 134 -12.03 9.64 -6.21
N VAL A 135 -13.12 9.88 -5.49
CA VAL A 135 -14.23 10.72 -5.96
C VAL A 135 -13.98 12.21 -5.70
N VAL A 136 -13.09 12.53 -4.76
CA VAL A 136 -12.56 13.88 -4.53
C VAL A 136 -11.32 14.09 -5.38
#